data_AF-A0A0U5F4X2-F1
#
_entry.id   AF-A0A0U5F4X2-F1
#
_cell.length_a   1.000
_cell.length_b   1.000
_cell.length_c   1.000
_cell.angle_alpha   90.00
_cell.angle_beta   90.00
_cell.angle_gamma   90.00
#
_symmetry.space_group_name_H-M   'P 1'
#
loop_
_entity.id
_entity.type
_entity.pdbx_description
1 polymer ?
#
loop_
_entity_poly.entity_id
_entity_poly.type
_entity_poly.pdbx_seq_one_letter_code
_entity_poly.pdbx_strand_id
1 'polypeptide(L)'
;MPRYQITLINHSAGRYRGILADLESRSQIDFRDCSKHRQDGRQVITGHSSPDLPGWFLEMSFVGDGVFSITLSNPHFRIEFPECELDETDTEPCIIGWTDDVQAQRESPKGRVA
;
A
#
# COMPACT_ATOMS: atom_id res chain seq x y z
N MET A 1 11.81 -13.71 8.50
CA MET A 1 11.82 -12.24 8.32
C MET A 1 10.72 -11.94 7.31
N PRO A 2 9.87 -10.94 7.56
CA PRO A 2 8.86 -10.54 6.60
C PRO A 2 9.49 -10.21 5.26
N ARG A 3 8.93 -10.72 4.17
CA ARG A 3 9.42 -10.53 2.80
C ARG A 3 9.17 -9.12 2.31
N TYR A 4 8.01 -8.56 2.63
CA TYR A 4 7.60 -7.26 2.13
C TYR A 4 7.63 -6.21 3.22
N GLN A 5 8.12 -5.03 2.85
CA GLN A 5 8.04 -3.81 3.65
C GLN A 5 7.32 -2.74 2.84
N ILE A 6 6.35 -2.07 3.44
CA ILE A 6 5.73 -0.86 2.88
C ILE A 6 6.16 0.33 3.72
N THR A 7 6.58 1.40 3.05
CA THR A 7 6.87 2.69 3.68
C THR A 7 6.01 3.76 3.01
N LEU A 8 5.30 4.56 3.79
CA LEU A 8 4.51 5.69 3.32
C LEU A 8 5.05 6.99 3.95
N ILE A 9 5.72 7.80 3.15
CA ILE A 9 6.41 9.03 3.57
C ILE A 9 5.48 10.21 3.36
N ASN A 10 5.33 11.07 4.38
CA ASN A 10 4.52 12.29 4.28
C ASN A 10 5.38 13.46 3.77
N HIS A 11 5.13 13.91 2.54
CA HIS A 11 5.90 15.00 1.95
C HIS A 11 5.40 16.40 2.33
N SER A 12 4.09 16.56 2.61
CA SER A 12 3.37 17.76 3.09
C SER A 12 1.98 17.87 2.42
N ALA A 13 1.10 18.69 3.01
CA ALA A 13 -0.21 19.05 2.44
C ALA A 13 -1.13 17.85 2.05
N GLY A 14 -1.01 16.72 2.75
CA GLY A 14 -1.80 15.52 2.45
C GLY A 14 -1.31 14.74 1.22
N ARG A 15 -0.07 15.00 0.76
CA ARG A 15 0.62 14.24 -0.28
C ARG A 15 1.63 13.30 0.35
N TYR A 16 1.67 12.09 -0.20
CA TYR A 16 2.48 11.00 0.32
C TYR A 16 3.21 10.31 -0.83
N ARG A 17 4.33 9.66 -0.50
CA ARG A 17 5.01 8.71 -1.39
C ARG A 17 5.01 7.34 -0.74
N GLY A 18 4.50 6.34 -1.44
CA GLY A 18 4.54 4.94 -1.02
C GLY A 18 5.69 4.19 -1.67
N ILE A 19 6.35 3.31 -0.93
CA ILE A 19 7.41 2.43 -1.46
C ILE A 19 7.16 1.03 -0.91
N LEU A 20 6.82 0.09 -1.79
CA LEU A 20 6.82 -1.34 -1.47
C LEU A 20 8.20 -1.90 -1.81
N ALA A 21 8.88 -2.50 -0.85
CA ALA A 21 10.10 -3.27 -1.06
C ALA A 21 9.81 -4.77 -0.94
N ASP A 22 10.26 -5.54 -1.93
CA ASP A 22 10.37 -7.00 -1.84
C ASP A 22 11.82 -7.33 -1.49
N LEU A 23 12.05 -7.72 -0.23
CA LEU A 23 13.38 -7.95 0.32
C LEU A 23 14.03 -9.23 -0.23
N GLU A 24 13.22 -10.18 -0.71
CA GLU A 24 13.71 -11.42 -1.30
C GLU A 24 14.29 -11.15 -2.68
N SER A 25 13.53 -10.48 -3.55
CA SER A 25 13.97 -10.15 -4.92
C SER A 25 14.81 -8.88 -5.02
N ARG A 26 14.90 -8.09 -3.94
CA ARG A 26 15.52 -6.75 -3.89
C ARG A 26 14.91 -5.78 -4.90
N SER A 27 13.62 -5.95 -5.20
CA SER A 27 12.87 -5.06 -6.08
C SER A 27 12.00 -4.10 -5.29
N GLN A 28 11.58 -3.01 -5.93
CA GLN A 28 10.74 -1.99 -5.31
C GLN A 28 9.64 -1.52 -6.27
N ILE A 29 8.50 -1.10 -5.70
CA ILE A 29 7.41 -0.44 -6.40
C ILE A 29 7.19 0.93 -5.77
N ASP A 30 7.25 1.98 -6.59
CA ASP A 30 7.13 3.37 -6.17
C ASP A 30 5.72 3.90 -6.48
N PHE A 31 5.10 4.52 -5.49
CA PHE A 31 3.81 5.21 -5.55
C PHE A 31 4.08 6.70 -5.30
N ARG A 32 4.52 7.40 -6.34
CA ARG A 32 5.09 8.76 -6.23
C ARG A 32 4.10 9.81 -5.73
N ASP A 33 2.83 9.65 -6.08
CA ASP A 33 1.79 10.66 -5.90
C ASP A 33 0.56 10.08 -5.19
N CYS A 34 0.76 9.64 -3.95
CA CYS A 34 -0.35 9.26 -3.09
C CYS A 34 -1.04 10.51 -2.52
N SER A 35 -2.37 10.49 -2.44
CA SER A 35 -3.16 11.64 -1.98
C SER A 35 -4.17 11.25 -0.91
N LYS A 36 -4.19 12.06 0.15
CA LYS A 36 -5.16 11.94 1.23
C LYS A 36 -6.49 12.57 0.83
N HIS A 37 -7.56 11.82 1.02
CA HIS A 37 -8.92 12.29 0.78
C HIS A 37 -9.91 11.58 1.72
N ARG A 38 -11.20 11.92 1.59
CA ARG A 38 -12.28 11.26 2.33
C ARG A 38 -13.03 10.30 1.42
N GLN A 39 -13.25 9.08 1.90
CA GLN A 39 -14.06 8.06 1.27
C GLN A 39 -14.96 7.43 2.34
N ASP A 40 -16.27 7.41 2.12
CA ASP A 40 -17.26 6.86 3.07
C ASP A 40 -17.11 7.41 4.51
N GLY A 41 -16.78 8.70 4.63
CA GLY A 41 -16.55 9.37 5.92
C GLY A 41 -15.22 9.07 6.60
N ARG A 42 -14.37 8.20 6.02
CA ARG A 42 -13.05 7.82 6.53
C ARG A 42 -11.95 8.57 5.80
N GLN A 43 -10.84 8.84 6.49
CA GLN A 43 -9.63 9.34 5.85
C GLN A 43 -8.88 8.18 5.21
N VAL A 44 -8.63 8.29 3.92
CA VAL A 44 -7.88 7.30 3.14
C VAL A 44 -6.75 8.00 2.40
N ILE A 45 -5.69 7.25 2.13
CA ILE A 45 -4.62 7.68 1.22
C ILE A 45 -4.57 6.67 0.10
N THR A 46 -4.64 7.13 -1.14
CA THR A 46 -4.55 6.25 -2.30
C THR A 46 -3.53 6.76 -3.29
N GLY A 47 -2.94 5.84 -4.06
CA GLY A 47 -2.01 6.18 -5.13
C GLY A 47 -1.85 5.04 -6.12
N HIS A 48 -1.48 5.40 -7.35
CA HIS A 48 -1.09 4.43 -8.37
C HIS A 48 0.43 4.30 -8.40
N SER A 49 0.91 3.11 -8.75
CA SER A 49 2.32 2.92 -9.02
C SER A 49 2.80 3.78 -10.18
N SER A 50 4.11 4.00 -10.22
CA SER A 50 4.75 4.77 -11.26
C SER A 50 4.56 4.15 -12.65
N PRO A 51 4.62 4.96 -13.73
CA PRO A 51 4.34 4.47 -15.10
C PRO A 51 5.27 3.37 -15.61
N ASP A 52 6.46 3.26 -15.03
CA ASP A 52 7.45 2.20 -15.29
C ASP A 52 7.04 0.83 -14.74
N LEU A 53 6.11 0.78 -13.78
CA LEU A 53 5.54 -0.46 -13.28
C LEU A 53 4.02 -0.31 -13.04
N PRO A 54 3.22 -0.20 -14.11
CA PRO A 54 1.81 0.15 -14.02
C PRO A 54 0.97 -1.00 -13.45
N GLY A 55 -0.21 -0.64 -12.95
CA GLY A 55 -1.26 -1.60 -12.57
C GLY A 55 -1.34 -1.90 -11.07
N TRP A 56 -0.42 -1.37 -10.26
CA TRP A 56 -0.54 -1.43 -8.80
C TRP A 56 -1.30 -0.21 -8.26
N PHE A 57 -2.09 -0.46 -7.23
CA PHE A 57 -2.85 0.53 -6.49
C PHE A 57 -2.61 0.34 -5.00
N LEU A 58 -2.32 1.44 -4.33
CA LEU A 58 -2.15 1.54 -2.88
C LEU A 58 -3.40 2.18 -2.29
N GLU A 59 -3.92 1.57 -1.23
CA GLU A 59 -4.94 2.14 -0.36
C GLU A 59 -4.50 2.00 1.10
N MET A 60 -4.47 3.11 1.82
CA MET A 60 -4.22 3.14 3.26
C MET A 60 -5.46 3.68 3.96
N SER A 61 -5.83 3.05 5.08
CA SER A 61 -6.88 3.52 5.97
C SER A 61 -6.39 3.55 7.43
N PHE A 62 -6.94 4.48 8.21
CA PHE A 62 -6.73 4.50 9.65
C PHE A 62 -7.70 3.52 10.32
N VAL A 63 -7.18 2.59 11.13
CA VAL A 63 -7.98 1.56 11.79
C VAL A 63 -8.31 1.90 13.25
N GLY A 64 -7.53 2.76 13.90
CA GLY A 64 -7.71 3.16 15.31
C GLY A 64 -6.38 3.16 16.07
N ASP A 65 -6.33 3.83 17.23
CA ASP A 65 -5.22 3.73 18.19
C ASP A 65 -3.79 3.95 17.63
N GLY A 66 -3.65 4.80 16.61
CA GLY A 66 -2.36 5.07 15.97
C GLY A 66 -1.92 4.02 14.94
N VAL A 67 -2.76 3.02 14.67
CA VAL A 67 -2.51 1.95 13.71
C VAL A 67 -3.16 2.27 12.36
N PHE A 68 -2.47 1.89 11.30
CA PHE A 68 -2.91 2.02 9.92
C PHE A 68 -2.96 0.64 9.26
N SER A 69 -3.86 0.48 8.30
CA SER A 69 -3.86 -0.67 7.40
C SER A 69 -3.55 -0.20 5.99
N ILE A 70 -2.64 -0.90 5.31
CA ILE A 70 -2.32 -0.68 3.91
C ILE A 70 -2.68 -1.93 3.10
N THR A 71 -3.38 -1.73 1.99
CA THR A 71 -3.59 -2.73 0.96
C THR A 71 -2.89 -2.29 -0.31
N LEU A 72 -2.10 -3.18 -0.90
CA LEU A 72 -1.58 -3.05 -2.25
C LEU A 72 -2.28 -4.06 -3.14
N SER A 73 -2.73 -3.64 -4.32
CA SER A 73 -3.43 -4.52 -5.23
C SER A 73 -3.04 -4.26 -6.68
N ASN A 74 -3.01 -5.33 -7.47
CA ASN A 74 -3.02 -5.26 -8.92
C ASN A 74 -4.03 -6.32 -9.43
N PRO A 75 -4.24 -6.47 -10.75
CA PRO A 75 -5.21 -7.43 -11.27
C PRO A 75 -5.00 -8.90 -10.88
N HIS A 76 -3.82 -9.26 -10.40
CA HIS A 76 -3.42 -10.65 -10.11
C HIS A 76 -3.10 -10.90 -8.63
N PHE A 77 -2.78 -9.87 -7.86
CA PHE A 77 -2.26 -9.99 -6.52
C PHE A 77 -2.83 -8.93 -5.58
N ARG A 78 -2.95 -9.30 -4.32
CA ARG A 78 -3.25 -8.41 -3.19
C ARG A 78 -2.26 -8.67 -2.08
N ILE A 79 -1.70 -7.62 -1.50
CA ILE A 79 -0.78 -7.67 -0.36
C ILE A 79 -1.40 -6.83 0.75
N GLU A 80 -1.55 -7.42 1.93
CA GLU A 80 -2.17 -6.76 3.08
C GLU A 80 -1.16 -6.53 4.19
N PHE A 81 -1.14 -5.29 4.69
CA PHE A 81 -0.38 -4.86 5.84
C PHE A 81 -1.41 -4.41 6.89
N PRO A 82 -1.88 -5.32 7.77
CA PRO A 82 -2.96 -5.04 8.71
C PRO A 82 -2.54 -4.10 9.85
N GLU A 83 -1.25 -4.15 10.20
CA GLU A 83 -0.66 -3.42 11.32
C GLU A 83 0.53 -2.62 10.79
N CYS A 84 0.28 -1.36 10.42
CA CYS A 84 1.32 -0.40 10.10
C CYS A 84 1.39 0.66 11.20
N GLU A 85 2.61 1.02 11.56
CA GLU A 85 2.89 1.94 12.66
C GLU A 85 3.53 3.22 12.14
N LEU A 86 3.29 4.32 12.86
CA LEU A 86 3.99 5.57 12.61
C LEU A 86 5.42 5.45 13.16
N ASP A 87 6.40 5.62 12.29
CA ASP A 87 7.80 5.76 12.64
C ASP A 87 8.18 7.25 12.64
N GLU A 88 8.54 7.75 13.82
CA GLU A 88 8.97 9.11 14.08
C GLU A 88 10.50 9.21 14.29
N THR A 89 11.24 8.11 14.14
CA THR A 89 12.68 8.07 14.44
C THR A 89 13.57 8.74 13.38
N ASP A 90 13.04 8.96 12.18
CA ASP A 90 13.72 9.63 11.06
C ASP A 90 13.32 11.10 10.90
N THR A 91 14.09 11.82 10.06
CA THR A 91 13.89 13.26 9.76
C THR A 91 12.54 13.58 9.08
N GLU A 92 11.85 12.58 8.55
CA GLU A 92 10.50 12.70 7.99
C GLU A 92 9.57 11.61 8.57
N PRO A 93 8.45 11.97 9.24
CA PRO A 93 7.50 11.00 9.75
C PRO A 93 6.96 10.10 8.64
N CYS A 94 7.04 8.79 8.85
CA CYS A 94 6.58 7.80 7.87
C CYS A 94 5.77 6.68 8.53
N ILE A 95 4.94 6.01 7.75
CA ILE A 95 4.20 4.82 8.20
C ILE A 95 4.90 3.60 7.63
N ILE A 96 5.21 2.63 8.48
CA ILE A 96 5.92 1.40 8.10
C ILE A 96 5.05 0.19 8.41
N GLY A 97 4.98 -0.74 7.47
CA GLY A 97 4.32 -2.03 7.64
C GLY A 97 5.17 -3.17 7.09
N TRP A 98 4.99 -4.35 7.65
CA TRP A 98 5.69 -5.57 7.25
C TRP A 98 4.69 -6.72 7.06
N THR A 99 4.90 -7.54 6.04
CA THR A 99 4.05 -8.73 5.82
C THR A 99 4.76 -9.81 5.02
N ASP A 100 4.31 -11.04 5.20
CA ASP A 100 4.58 -12.18 4.32
C ASP A 100 3.32 -12.59 3.52
N ASP A 101 2.17 -11.98 3.82
CA ASP A 101 0.89 -12.39 3.25
C ASP A 101 0.65 -11.77 1.87
N VAL A 102 0.67 -12.63 0.84
CA VAL A 102 0.34 -12.29 -0.54
C VAL A 102 -0.76 -13.21 -1.02
N GLN A 103 -1.88 -12.62 -1.39
CA GLN A 103 -3.03 -13.34 -1.92
C GLN A 103 -3.07 -13.18 -3.43
N ALA A 104 -3.06 -14.31 -4.16
CA ALA A 104 -3.37 -14.30 -5.58
C ALA A 104 -4.87 -14.03 -5.78
N GLN A 105 -5.21 -13.01 -6.56
CA GLN A 105 -6.58 -12.76 -6.98
C GLN A 105 -6.95 -13.84 -8.00
N ARG A 106 -7.77 -14.81 -7.59
CA ARG A 106 -8.31 -15.80 -8.52
C ARG A 106 -9.14 -15.07 -9.56
N GLU A 107 -8.77 -15.21 -10.84
CA GLU A 107 -9.66 -14.84 -11.93
C GLU A 107 -10.99 -15.59 -11.73
N SER A 108 -12.08 -14.85 -11.54
CA SER A 108 -13.40 -15.44 -11.71
C SER A 108 -13.52 -15.79 -13.19
N PRO A 109 -13.79 -17.05 -13.59
CA PRO A 109 -14.00 -17.36 -14.99
C PRO A 109 -15.24 -16.60 -15.48
N LYS A 110 -15.02 -15.48 -16.19
CA LYS A 110 -16.03 -14.88 -17.04
C LYS A 110 -16.30 -15.86 -18.17
N GLY A 111 -17.31 -16.72 -18.00
CA GLY A 111 -17.79 -17.57 -19.09
C GLY A 111 -18.41 -18.89 -18.66
N ARG A 112 -19.61 -18.83 -18.08
CA ARG A 112 -20.63 -19.85 -18.36
C ARG A 112 -21.90 -19.13 -18.77
N VAL A 113 -21.96 -18.78 -20.06
CA VAL A 113 -23.24 -18.50 -20.71
C VAL A 113 -23.97 -19.84 -20.77
N ALA A 114 -25.17 -19.86 -20.21
CA ALA A 114 -26.08 -21.00 -20.20
C ALA A 114 -26.54 -21.37 -21.61
#